data_AF-A0A7X5QY24-F1
#
_entry.id   AF-A0A7X5QY24-F1
#
_cell.length_a   1.000
_cell.length_b   1.000
_cell.length_c   1.000
_cell.angle_alpha   90.00
_cell.angle_beta   90.00
_cell.angle_gamma   90.00
#
_symmetry.space_group_name_H-M   'P 1'
#
loop_
_entity.id
_entity.type
_entity.pdbx_description
1 polymer ?
#
loop_
_entity_poly.entity_id
_entity_poly.type
_entity_poly.pdbx_seq_one_letter_code
_entity_poly.pdbx_strand_id
1 'polypeptide(L)' 'GVIGDWRRDYNEVRPHSSCGRIPPSQFAAHHRAQQDNNAVIFNPGLSQ' A
#
# COMPACT_ATOMS: atom_id res chain seq x y z
N GLY A 1 -21.01 10.45 -5.24
CA GLY A 1 -22.08 10.25 -4.23
C GLY A 1 -21.40 10.25 -2.88
N VAL A 2 -21.96 10.93 -1.88
CA VAL A 2 -21.22 11.45 -0.70
C VAL A 2 -20.21 10.44 -0.10
N ILE A 3 -20.60 9.17 0.06
CA ILE A 3 -19.70 8.12 0.60
C ILE A 3 -18.52 7.82 -0.34
N GLY A 4 -18.76 7.72 -1.65
CA GLY A 4 -17.71 7.49 -2.64
C GLY A 4 -16.74 8.67 -2.72
N ASP A 5 -17.27 9.89 -2.64
CA ASP A 5 -16.46 11.11 -2.65
C ASP A 5 -15.57 11.18 -1.41
N TRP A 6 -16.11 10.83 -0.24
CA TRP A 6 -15.35 10.76 1.01
C TRP A 6 -14.26 9.66 0.96
N ARG A 7 -14.59 8.47 0.44
CA ARG A 7 -13.61 7.38 0.28
C ARG A 7 -12.47 7.80 -0.62
N ARG A 8 -12.74 8.51 -1.71
CA ARG A 8 -11.71 8.99 -2.64
C ARG A 8 -10.81 10.03 -1.97
N ASP A 9 -11.41 11.04 -1.34
CA ASP A 9 -10.67 12.09 -0.63
C ASP A 9 -9.77 11.52 0.48
N TYR A 10 -10.31 10.63 1.31
CA TYR A 10 -9.53 10.01 2.38
C TYR A 10 -8.39 9.13 1.86
N ASN A 11 -8.65 8.26 0.88
CA ASN A 11 -7.66 7.28 0.42
C ASN A 11 -6.60 7.90 -0.51
N GLU A 12 -6.94 8.93 -1.28
CA GLU A 12 -6.08 9.45 -2.36
C GLU A 12 -5.46 10.81 -2.03
N VAL A 13 -6.09 11.64 -1.19
CA VAL A 13 -5.65 13.04 -1.01
C VAL A 13 -5.02 13.29 0.36
N ARG A 14 -5.54 12.67 1.42
CA ARG A 14 -5.17 13.04 2.81
C ARG A 14 -3.90 12.35 3.30
N PRO A 15 -2.81 13.09 3.58
CA PRO A 15 -1.66 12.52 4.25
C PRO A 15 -1.95 12.22 5.73
N HIS A 16 -1.48 11.07 6.22
CA HIS A 16 -1.67 10.66 7.62
C HIS A 16 -0.35 10.24 8.28
N SER A 17 -0.14 10.58 9.56
CA SER A 17 1.10 10.30 10.29
C SER A 17 1.40 8.80 10.41
N SER A 18 0.38 7.97 10.65
CA SER A 18 0.54 6.51 10.67
C SER A 18 0.92 5.90 9.31
N CYS A 19 0.69 6.63 8.22
CA CYS A 19 1.12 6.25 6.87
C CYS A 19 2.48 6.86 6.49
N GLY A 20 3.15 7.58 7.39
CA GLY A 20 4.39 8.29 7.06
C GLY A 20 4.18 9.63 6.34
N ARG A 21 3.03 10.28 6.57
CA ARG A 21 2.61 11.56 5.96
C ARG A 21 2.38 11.46 4.44
N ILE A 22 2.02 10.28 3.95
CA ILE A 22 1.52 10.05 2.58
C ILE A 22 0.06 9.55 2.62
N PRO A 23 -0.69 9.61 1.50
CA PRO A 23 -2.05 9.07 1.43
C PRO A 23 -2.11 7.55 1.66
N PRO A 24 -3.22 7.02 2.21
CA PRO A 24 -3.40 5.58 2.44
C PRO A 24 -3.21 4.72 1.19
N SER A 25 -3.66 5.18 0.02
CA SER A 25 -3.48 4.46 -1.26
C SER A 25 -2.01 4.29 -1.63
N GLN A 26 -1.20 5.34 -1.43
CA GLN A 26 0.24 5.32 -1.70
C GLN A 26 0.97 4.41 -0.72
N PHE A 27 0.62 4.48 0.58
CA PHE A 27 1.16 3.55 1.57
C PHE A 27 0.85 2.09 1.22
N ALA A 28 -0.39 1.78 0.84
CA ALA A 28 -0.79 0.44 0.45
C ALA A 28 -0.04 -0.04 -0.81
N ALA A 29 0.24 0.85 -1.78
CA ALA A 29 1.05 0.53 -2.94
C ALA A 29 2.50 0.18 -2.55
N HIS A 30 3.13 0.98 -1.70
CA HIS A 30 4.49 0.72 -1.20
C HIS A 30 4.55 -0.61 -0.42
N HIS A 31 3.57 -0.86 0.45
CA HIS A 31 3.50 -2.07 1.25
C HIS A 31 3.37 -3.32 0.37
N ARG A 32 2.52 -3.29 -0.66
CA ARG A 32 2.38 -4.39 -1.63
C ARG A 32 3.67 -4.62 -2.41
N ALA A 33 4.32 -3.56 -2.88
CA ALA A 33 5.59 -3.68 -3.59
C ALA A 33 6.68 -4.33 -2.71
N GLN A 34 6.75 -3.99 -1.41
CA GLN A 34 7.67 -4.62 -0.48
C GLN A 34 7.33 -6.10 -0.21
N GLN A 35 6.05 -6.43 -0.09
CA GLN A 35 5.60 -7.82 0.07
C GLN A 35 5.90 -8.67 -1.16
N ASP A 36 5.71 -8.13 -2.36
CA ASP A 36 6.02 -8.80 -3.62
C ASP A 36 7.52 -9.10 -3.73
N ASN A 37 8.38 -8.11 -3.44
CA ASN A 37 9.82 -8.31 -3.38
C ASN A 37 10.22 -9.38 -2.34
N ASN A 38 9.59 -9.39 -1.16
CA ASN A 38 9.85 -10.42 -0.16
C ASN A 38 9.38 -11.81 -0.63
N ALA A 39 8.23 -11.92 -1.27
CA ALA A 39 7.74 -13.17 -1.82
C ALA A 39 8.67 -13.74 -2.91
N VAL A 40 9.29 -12.88 -3.74
CA VAL A 40 10.30 -13.29 -4.71
C VAL A 40 11.58 -13.81 -4.04
N ILE A 41 12.03 -13.15 -2.96
CA ILE A 41 13.23 -13.58 -2.21
C ILE A 41 12.97 -14.85 -1.40
N PHE A 42 11.77 -15.01 -0.83
CA PHE A 42 11.33 -16.21 -0.13
C PHE A 42 10.61 -17.17 -1.08
N ASN A 43 11.28 -17.57 -2.16
CA ASN A 43 10.93 -18.80 -2.87
C ASN A 43 11.84 -19.94 -2.37
N PRO A 44 11.44 -20.73 -1.36
CA PRO A 44 12.24 -21.88 -0.90
C PRO A 44 12.33 -23.02 -1.93
N GLY A 45 11.74 -22.88 -3.12
CA GLY A 45 11.69 -23.90 -4.17
C GLY A 45 12.73 -23.81 -5.29
N LEU A 46 13.68 -22.85 -5.25
CA LEU A 46 14.77 -22.74 -6.24
C LEU A 46 16.14 -23.18 -5.72
N SER A 47 16.18 -23.83 -4.56
CA SER A 47 17.33 -24.64 -4.14
C SER A 47 17.03 -26.12 -4.40
N GLN A 48 17.22 -26.56 -5.64
CA GLN A 48 17.46 -27.96 -5.99
C GLN A 48 18.71 -28.01 -6.86
#